data_AF-A0AA37TE03-F1
#
_entry.id   AF-A0AA37TE03-F1
#
_cell.length_a   1.000
_cell.length_b   1.000
_cell.length_c   1.000
_cell.angle_alpha   90.00
_cell.angle_beta   90.00
_cell.angle_gamma   90.00
#
_symmetry.space_group_name_H-M   'P 1'
#
loop_
_entity.id
_entity.type
_entity.pdbx_description
1 polymer ?
#
loop_
_entity_poly.entity_id
_entity_poly.type
_entity_poly.pdbx_seq_one_letter_code
_entity_poly.pdbx_strand_id
1 'polypeptide(L)' 'MAGRRKVLSPDHARALIKEAIGIIEGDRAIQAEAAAEIAAIEAAHTSSNPKPRPRRPTLT' A
#
# COMPACT_ATOMS: atom_id res chain seq x y z
N MET A 1 -0.31 5.62 24.36
CA MET A 1 0.19 5.45 22.98
C MET A 1 -1.01 5.46 22.05
N ALA A 2 -1.43 6.64 21.56
CA ALA A 2 -2.47 6.71 20.54
C ALA A 2 -1.86 6.19 19.24
N GLY A 3 -2.07 4.91 18.95
CA GLY A 3 -1.66 4.29 17.70
C GLY A 3 -2.26 5.10 16.57
N ARG A 4 -1.41 5.88 15.87
CA ARG A 4 -1.76 6.60 14.66
C ARG A 4 -2.38 5.56 13.72
N ARG A 5 -3.71 5.58 13.56
CA ARG A 5 -4.41 4.70 12.63
C ARG A 5 -3.69 4.87 11.30
N LYS A 6 -3.08 3.81 10.77
CA LYS A 6 -2.54 3.82 9.42
C LYS A 6 -3.75 3.94 8.50
N VAL A 7 -4.17 5.19 8.26
CA VAL A 7 -5.22 5.48 7.31
C VAL A 7 -4.66 5.09 5.95
N LEU A 8 -5.35 4.18 5.26
CA LEU A 8 -5.02 3.80 3.89
C LEU A 8 -4.97 5.07 3.04
N SER A 9 -4.00 5.17 2.12
CA SER A 9 -4.02 6.27 1.16
C SER A 9 -5.33 6.19 0.35
N PRO A 10 -5.88 7.33 -0.12
CA PRO A 10 -7.10 7.33 -0.92
C PRO A 10 -7.05 6.38 -2.11
N ASP A 11 -5.89 6.27 -2.75
CA ASP A 11 -5.68 5.38 -3.90
C ASP A 11 -5.73 3.91 -3.48
N HIS A 12 -5.15 3.57 -2.33
CA HIS A 12 -5.21 2.22 -1.80
C HIS A 12 -6.66 1.85 -1.42
N ALA A 13 -7.39 2.76 -0.80
CA ALA A 13 -8.80 2.54 -0.49
C ALA A 13 -9.65 2.33 -1.76
N ARG A 14 -9.40 3.10 -2.83
CA ARG A 14 -10.09 2.93 -4.12
C ARG A 14 -9.82 1.57 -4.74
N ALA A 15 -8.57 1.11 -4.75
CA ALA A 15 -8.21 -0.19 -5.31
C ALA A 15 -8.87 -1.35 -4.54
N LEU A 16 -8.92 -1.28 -3.21
CA LEU A 16 -9.63 -2.28 -2.38
C LEU A 16 -11.14 -2.29 -2.62
N ILE A 17 -11.76 -1.11 -2.84
CA ILE A 17 -13.18 -1.03 -3.19
C ILE A 17 -13.42 -1.68 -4.56
N LYS A 18 -12.53 -1.43 -5.53
CA LYS A 18 -12.60 -2.03 -6.86
C LYS A 18 -12.49 -3.55 -6.82
N GLU A 19 -11.57 -4.08 -6.02
CA GLU A 19 -11.43 -5.52 -5.79
C GLU A 19 -12.73 -6.11 -5.20
N ALA A 20 -13.30 -5.47 -4.18
CA ALA A 20 -14.55 -5.92 -3.56
C ALA A 20 -15.73 -5.94 -4.55
N ILE A 21 -15.85 -4.93 -5.41
CA ILE A 21 -16.85 -4.90 -6.48
C ILE A 21 -16.66 -6.09 -7.43
N GLY A 22 -15.44 -6.31 -7.91
CA GLY A 22 -15.14 -7.44 -8.79
C GLY A 22 -15.43 -8.80 -8.16
N ILE A 23 -15.23 -8.95 -6.84
CA ILE A 23 -15.60 -10.18 -6.10
C ILE A 23 -17.12 -10.36 -6.05
N ILE A 24 -17.87 -9.30 -5.72
CA ILE A 24 -19.34 -9.35 -5.60
C ILE A 24 -19.98 -9.63 -6.97
N GLU A 25 -19.47 -9.03 -8.03
CA GLU A 25 -19.99 -9.17 -9.39
C GLU A 25 -19.48 -10.44 -10.08
N GLY A 26 -18.46 -11.10 -9.54
CA GLY A 26 -17.81 -12.25 -10.18
C GLY A 26 -16.96 -11.88 -11.40
N ASP A 27 -16.62 -10.61 -11.59
CA ASP A 27 -15.82 -10.12 -12.69
C ASP A 27 -14.31 -10.28 -12.39
N ARG A 28 -13.69 -11.24 -13.06
CA ARG A 28 -12.26 -11.54 -12.93
C ARG A 28 -11.35 -10.47 -13.53
N ALA A 29 -11.83 -9.71 -14.51
CA ALA A 29 -11.05 -8.62 -15.11
C ALA A 29 -10.90 -7.47 -14.11
N ILE A 30 -12.00 -7.09 -13.45
CA ILE A 30 -12.01 -6.07 -12.40
C ILE A 30 -11.13 -6.49 -11.21
N GLN A 31 -11.22 -7.76 -10.79
CA GLN A 31 -10.36 -8.29 -9.71
C GLN A 31 -8.87 -8.22 -10.08
N ALA A 32 -8.51 -8.64 -11.29
CA ALA A 32 -7.11 -8.63 -11.74
C ALA A 32 -6.54 -7.21 -11.84
N GLU A 33 -7.35 -6.26 -12.32
CA GLU A 33 -6.97 -4.86 -12.40
C GLU A 33 -6.76 -4.24 -11.02
N ALA A 34 -7.70 -4.49 -10.09
CA ALA A 34 -7.60 -4.02 -8.71
C ALA A 34 -6.36 -4.61 -8.00
N ALA A 35 -6.08 -5.90 -8.19
CA ALA A 35 -4.89 -6.55 -7.63
C ALA A 35 -3.59 -5.92 -8.14
N ALA A 36 -3.53 -5.56 -9.43
CA ALA A 36 -2.37 -4.87 -10.00
C ALA A 36 -2.19 -3.45 -9.40
N GLU A 37 -3.29 -2.71 -9.21
CA GLU A 37 -3.25 -1.39 -8.57
C GLU A 37 -2.77 -1.47 -7.11
N ILE A 38 -3.28 -2.42 -6.33
CA ILE A 38 -2.84 -2.65 -4.95
C ILE A 38 -1.33 -2.94 -4.90
N ALA A 39 -0.87 -3.88 -5.73
CA ALA A 39 0.55 -4.25 -5.79
C ALA A 39 1.46 -3.06 -6.15
N ALA A 40 1.03 -2.21 -7.09
CA ALA A 40 1.77 -1.01 -7.47
C ALA A 40 1.87 0.01 -6.33
N ILE A 41 0.77 0.22 -5.59
CA ILE A 41 0.73 1.15 -4.45
C ILE A 41 1.62 0.64 -3.31
N GLU A 42 1.58 -0.65 -3.02
CA GLU A 42 2.44 -1.28 -2.02
C GLU A 42 3.92 -1.21 -2.41
N ALA A 43 4.25 -1.44 -3.69
CA ALA A 43 5.61 -1.27 -4.22
C ALA A 43 6.10 0.19 -4.11
N ALA A 44 5.22 1.17 -4.36
CA ALA A 44 5.53 2.59 -4.19
C ALA A 44 5.78 2.94 -2.71
N HIS A 45 4.96 2.41 -1.79
CA HIS A 45 5.13 2.65 -0.35
C HIS A 45 6.39 1.99 0.22
N THR A 46 6.78 0.82 -0.29
CA THR A 46 8.00 0.13 0.15
C THR A 46 9.27 0.79 -0.38
N SER A 47 9.26 1.31 -1.62
CA SER A 47 10.38 2.06 -2.20
C SER A 47 10.53 3.49 -1.65
N SER A 48 9.42 4.12 -1.23
CA SER A 48 9.44 5.46 -0.65
C SER A 48 10.02 5.52 0.77
N ASN A 49 10.29 4.39 1.43
CA ASN A 49 10.93 4.36 2.74
C ASN A 49 12.47 4.35 2.52
N PRO A 50 13.17 5.50 2.59
CA PRO A 50 14.61 5.48 2.43
C PRO A 50 15.18 4.79 3.65
N LYS A 51 16.04 3.80 3.39
CA LYS A 51 16.90 3.06 4.33
C LYS A 51 17.18 3.82 5.64
N PRO A 52 17.12 3.16 6.82
CA PRO A 52 17.44 3.81 8.09
C PRO A 52 18.83 4.43 8.00
N ARG A 53 18.89 5.74 8.20
CA ARG A 53 20.11 6.56 8.24
C ARG A 53 21.15 5.82 9.10
N PRO A 54 22.33 5.45 8.58
CA PRO A 54 23.34 4.82 9.40
C PRO A 54 23.70 5.79 10.52
N ARG A 55 23.49 5.37 11.77
CA ARG A 55 23.96 6.10 12.95
C ARG A 55 25.48 6.23 12.79
N ARG A 56 25.97 7.45 12.60
CA ARG A 56 27.40 7.76 12.68
C ARG A 56 27.92 7.17 14.01
N PRO A 57 28.96 6.33 14.02
CA PRO A 57 29.65 6.05 15.26
C PRO A 57 30.34 7.35 15.69
N THR A 58 29.93 7.89 16.82
CA THR A 58 30.73 8.86 17.57
C THR A 58 32.00 8.13 18.00
N LEU A 59 33.09 8.34 17.27
CA LEU A 59 34.43 8.04 17.73
C LEU A 59 34.77 9.05 18.83
N THR A 60 34.79 8.57 20.07
CA THR A 60 35.51 9.19 21.19
C THR A 60 36.99 8.91 21.09
#